data_AF-A0A838SE57-F1
#
_entry.id   AF-A0A838SE57-F1
#
_cell.length_a   1.000
_cell.length_b   1.000
_cell.length_c   1.000
_cell.angle_alpha   90.00
_cell.angle_beta   90.00
_cell.angle_gamma   90.00
#
_symmetry.space_group_name_H-M   'P 1'
#
loop_
_entity.id
_entity.type
_entity.pdbx_description
1 polymer ?
#
loop_
_entity_poly.entity_id
_entity_poly.type
_entity_poly.pdbx_seq_one_letter_code
_entity_poly.pdbx_strand_id
1 'polypeptide(L)'
;MTDSLIEIERGGLTDKSRRIFKTMLLFPPEWVPTAPYLALPSLTAVLRSYGHEVIQKDVNIEMYDWFFSDTFLIWVKLRMDQQRRGLDEREARNELTDFERDRLACLASQDAIDVMELAERAIEAKVIVRGEAFYDAEKLEWALKTFRDVMQFISAAYFPASLVFYPMESNLGYRSGVSTEVLACLDDDLVNVYRDVCRQLVLPAIQKEQPEVIGVSVGTQMQLLAGMTFCKMIKEEFPAIHVTVGGNVITRLKDDLPKRKEFFTQVFDSAILYEGEHALVWLLEALAGERDWEKVPNLMWHREGEVRVNDEIYTEKTTALPLPDFEGLPLDAYFVPVRILPYLATRGCYWGRCTFCDHGQGYFDQYRGKPAHDVVREIKALKEKYQAEHFLFSDESYPPALLKKVSQLLIEEQVGIKWTTLIRFEESLQDPAIWKQA
;
A
#
# COMPACT_ATOMS: atom_id res chain seq x y z
N MET A 1 11.19 26.65 22.96
CA MET A 1 11.40 25.25 22.56
C MET A 1 12.28 25.33 21.34
N THR A 2 13.53 24.91 21.47
CA THR A 2 14.57 25.06 20.47
C THR A 2 14.36 24.02 19.38
N ASP A 3 13.86 24.48 18.23
CA ASP A 3 13.83 23.73 16.98
C ASP A 3 15.26 23.40 16.56
N SER A 4 15.62 22.12 16.60
CA SER A 4 16.81 21.61 15.94
C SER A 4 16.37 20.68 14.81
N LEU A 5 16.05 21.27 13.65
CA LEU A 5 16.03 20.54 12.39
C LEU A 5 17.49 20.14 12.08
N ILE A 6 17.75 18.84 12.04
CA ILE A 6 19.08 18.32 11.69
C ILE A 6 19.31 18.56 10.20
N GLU A 7 20.41 19.25 9.88
CA GLU A 7 20.98 19.18 8.54
C GLU A 7 21.48 17.76 8.33
N ILE A 8 21.10 17.15 7.20
CA ILE A 8 21.74 15.90 6.75
C ILE A 8 23.23 16.20 6.65
N GLU A 9 24.00 15.86 7.68
CA GLU A 9 25.40 15.58 7.47
C GLU A 9 25.38 14.49 6.41
N ARG A 10 25.81 14.85 5.19
CA ARG A 10 26.49 13.89 4.33
C ARG A 10 27.71 13.47 5.14
N GLY A 11 27.48 12.61 6.15
CA GLY A 11 28.52 12.03 6.96
C GLY A 11 29.52 11.54 5.97
N GLY A 12 30.72 12.14 6.01
CA GLY A 12 31.80 11.78 5.12
C GLY A 12 31.81 10.26 5.03
N LEU A 13 31.91 9.74 3.82
CA LEU A 13 32.14 8.33 3.54
C LEU A 13 33.26 7.86 4.47
N THR A 14 32.90 7.39 5.65
CA THR A 14 33.86 6.84 6.59
C THR A 14 34.21 5.51 5.97
N ASP A 15 35.51 5.25 5.91
CA ASP A 15 36.21 4.14 5.24
C ASP A 15 35.86 2.75 5.81
N LYS A 16 34.69 2.59 6.44
CA LYS A 16 34.11 1.33 6.87
C LYS A 16 33.11 0.87 5.81
N SER A 17 33.28 -0.35 5.31
CA SER A 17 32.28 -0.99 4.46
C SER A 17 30.96 -1.09 5.22
N ARG A 18 29.98 -0.25 4.88
CA ARG A 18 28.62 -0.33 5.43
C ARG A 18 28.01 -1.68 5.08
N ARG A 19 27.30 -2.30 6.02
CA ARG A 19 26.58 -3.56 5.75
C ARG A 19 25.48 -3.31 4.71
N ILE A 20 25.49 -4.09 3.63
CA ILE A 20 24.44 -4.08 2.61
C ILE A 20 23.36 -5.09 3.02
N PHE A 21 22.18 -4.59 3.34
CA PHE A 21 20.97 -5.41 3.50
C PHE A 21 20.25 -5.66 2.18
N LYS A 22 19.62 -6.83 2.09
CA LYS A 22 18.57 -7.13 1.11
C LYS A 22 17.20 -6.89 1.75
N THR A 23 16.50 -5.86 1.27
CA THR A 23 15.23 -5.39 1.85
C THR A 23 14.08 -5.62 0.88
N MET A 24 13.00 -6.25 1.33
CA MET A 24 11.75 -6.33 0.55
C MET A 24 10.72 -5.35 1.09
N LEU A 25 10.15 -4.53 0.21
CA LEU A 25 9.08 -3.60 0.54
C LEU A 25 7.74 -4.15 0.02
N LEU A 26 6.76 -4.22 0.91
CA LEU A 26 5.42 -4.73 0.63
C LEU A 26 4.39 -3.61 0.70
N PHE A 27 3.49 -3.58 -0.28
CA PHE A 27 2.26 -2.79 -0.23
C PHE A 27 1.06 -3.74 -0.15
N PRO A 28 0.33 -3.78 0.98
CA PRO A 28 -0.80 -4.69 1.17
C PRO A 28 -1.99 -4.37 0.25
N PRO A 29 -2.90 -5.33 0.03
CA PRO A 29 -4.20 -5.11 -0.62
C PRO A 29 -5.07 -4.02 -0.01
N GLU A 30 -6.22 -3.76 -0.66
CA GLU A 30 -7.21 -2.71 -0.35
C GLU A 30 -6.82 -1.31 -0.86
N TRP A 31 -6.36 -1.27 -2.12
CA TRP A 31 -6.06 -0.05 -2.85
C TRP A 31 -6.57 -0.10 -4.29
N VAL A 32 -6.90 1.07 -4.86
CA VAL A 32 -7.38 1.15 -6.25
C VAL A 32 -6.26 0.77 -7.23
N PRO A 33 -6.43 -0.26 -8.08
CA PRO A 33 -5.34 -0.82 -8.87
C PRO A 33 -5.05 -0.03 -10.17
N THR A 34 -5.10 1.29 -10.15
CA THR A 34 -4.89 2.14 -11.35
C THR A 34 -3.47 2.70 -11.47
N ALA A 35 -2.71 2.71 -10.37
CA ALA A 35 -1.32 3.13 -10.32
C ALA A 35 -0.62 2.49 -9.10
N PRO A 36 0.71 2.35 -9.12
CA PRO A 36 1.46 1.93 -7.94
C PRO A 36 1.27 2.92 -6.79
N TYR A 37 1.38 2.45 -5.56
CA TYR A 37 1.46 3.35 -4.41
C TYR A 37 2.88 3.94 -4.27
N LEU A 38 2.97 5.27 -4.15
CA LEU A 38 4.25 6.00 -4.24
C LEU A 38 5.24 5.71 -3.12
N ALA A 39 4.80 5.17 -1.97
CA ALA A 39 5.71 4.91 -0.86
C ALA A 39 6.82 3.93 -1.24
N LEU A 40 6.52 2.83 -1.94
CA LEU A 40 7.56 1.84 -2.23
C LEU A 40 8.62 2.40 -3.18
N PRO A 41 8.27 3.09 -4.30
CA PRO A 41 9.24 3.73 -5.16
C PRO A 41 10.09 4.79 -4.44
N SER A 42 9.49 5.55 -3.53
CA SER A 42 10.19 6.60 -2.77
C SER A 42 11.21 6.00 -1.80
N LEU A 43 10.81 5.00 -1.02
CA LEU A 43 11.68 4.28 -0.10
C LEU A 43 12.81 3.55 -0.86
N THR A 44 12.45 2.90 -1.98
CA THR A 44 13.41 2.17 -2.83
C THR A 44 14.51 3.08 -3.36
N ALA A 45 14.15 4.26 -3.86
CA ALA A 45 15.11 5.21 -4.39
C ALA A 45 16.14 5.64 -3.35
N VAL A 46 15.71 5.92 -2.12
CA VAL A 46 16.62 6.29 -1.02
C VAL A 46 17.47 5.09 -0.61
N LEU A 47 16.88 3.93 -0.32
CA LEU A 47 17.64 2.73 0.07
C LEU A 47 18.71 2.34 -0.95
N ARG A 48 18.37 2.33 -2.26
CA ARG A 48 19.33 2.02 -3.34
C ARG A 48 20.43 3.08 -3.45
N SER A 49 20.12 4.36 -3.21
CA SER A 49 21.14 5.42 -3.18
C SER A 49 22.16 5.26 -2.02
N TYR A 50 21.79 4.52 -0.98
CA TYR A 50 22.67 4.13 0.13
C TYR A 50 23.32 2.76 -0.06
N GLY A 51 23.13 2.11 -1.22
CA GLY A 51 23.78 0.86 -1.61
C GLY A 51 23.06 -0.41 -1.19
N HIS A 52 21.84 -0.32 -0.65
CA HIS A 52 21.04 -1.49 -0.28
C HIS A 52 20.38 -2.16 -1.49
N GLU A 53 20.21 -3.48 -1.42
CA GLU A 53 19.40 -4.22 -2.39
C GLU A 53 17.92 -4.13 -2.01
N VAL A 54 17.06 -3.79 -2.98
CA VAL A 54 15.63 -3.57 -2.70
C VAL A 54 14.76 -4.32 -3.69
N ILE A 55 13.83 -5.11 -3.15
CA ILE A 55 12.73 -5.75 -3.89
C ILE A 55 11.44 -5.02 -3.58
N GLN A 56 10.72 -4.60 -4.61
CA GLN A 56 9.39 -4.00 -4.46
C GLN A 56 8.33 -5.05 -4.76
N LYS A 57 7.31 -5.14 -3.92
CA LYS A 57 6.17 -6.02 -4.14
C LYS A 57 4.87 -5.30 -3.82
N ASP A 58 4.18 -4.90 -4.88
CA ASP A 58 2.81 -4.40 -4.78
C ASP A 58 1.85 -5.60 -4.72
N VAL A 59 1.56 -6.05 -3.49
CA VAL A 59 0.69 -7.22 -3.27
C VAL A 59 -0.76 -6.89 -3.65
N ASN A 60 -1.15 -5.61 -3.66
CA ASN A 60 -2.48 -5.20 -4.07
C ASN A 60 -2.75 -5.54 -5.54
N ILE A 61 -1.88 -5.12 -6.46
CA ILE A 61 -2.08 -5.43 -7.89
C ILE A 61 -1.93 -6.92 -8.17
N GLU A 62 -0.96 -7.59 -7.53
CA GLU A 62 -0.78 -9.04 -7.67
C GLU A 62 -1.99 -9.83 -7.14
N MET A 63 -2.60 -9.40 -6.03
CA MET A 63 -3.81 -10.02 -5.50
C MET A 63 -4.96 -9.94 -6.50
N TYR A 64 -5.21 -8.79 -7.12
CA TYR A 64 -6.27 -8.69 -8.13
C TYR A 64 -5.96 -9.51 -9.38
N ASP A 65 -4.70 -9.52 -9.83
CA ASP A 65 -4.31 -10.36 -10.95
C ASP A 65 -4.56 -11.84 -10.69
N TRP A 66 -4.27 -12.26 -9.46
CA TRP A 66 -4.49 -13.61 -8.98
C TRP A 66 -5.97 -13.93 -8.78
N PHE A 67 -6.73 -13.05 -8.14
CA PHE A 67 -8.16 -13.23 -7.90
C PHE A 67 -8.96 -13.38 -9.18
N PHE A 68 -8.56 -12.66 -10.24
CA PHE A 68 -9.16 -12.74 -11.57
C PHE A 68 -8.42 -13.72 -12.48
N SER A 69 -8.00 -14.86 -11.93
CA SER A 69 -7.40 -15.98 -12.67
C SER A 69 -8.23 -17.25 -12.52
N ASP A 70 -8.13 -18.13 -13.52
CA ASP A 70 -8.70 -19.46 -13.48
C ASP A 70 -8.20 -20.27 -12.27
N THR A 71 -6.89 -20.21 -12.03
CA THR A 71 -6.21 -21.03 -11.03
C THR A 71 -6.72 -20.71 -9.63
N PHE A 72 -6.88 -19.42 -9.30
CA PHE A 72 -7.43 -19.03 -8.00
C PHE A 72 -8.92 -19.34 -7.88
N LEU A 73 -9.72 -19.08 -8.91
CA LEU A 73 -11.16 -19.30 -8.84
C LEU A 73 -11.50 -20.79 -8.71
N ILE A 74 -10.77 -21.66 -9.40
CA ILE A 74 -10.84 -23.11 -9.21
C ILE A 74 -10.47 -23.49 -7.77
N TRP A 75 -9.40 -22.91 -7.23
CA TRP A 75 -9.00 -23.15 -5.85
C TRP A 75 -10.07 -22.71 -4.83
N VAL A 76 -10.69 -21.54 -5.04
CA VAL A 76 -11.82 -21.04 -4.24
C VAL A 76 -13.01 -22.00 -4.32
N LYS A 77 -13.35 -22.48 -5.52
CA LYS A 77 -14.43 -23.48 -5.69
C LYS A 77 -14.15 -24.76 -4.91
N LEU A 78 -12.92 -25.28 -4.97
CA LEU A 78 -12.52 -26.47 -4.22
C LEU A 78 -12.61 -26.25 -2.70
N ARG A 79 -12.22 -25.06 -2.22
CA ARG A 79 -12.38 -24.66 -0.82
C ARG A 79 -13.85 -24.68 -0.40
N MET A 80 -14.74 -24.08 -1.22
CA MET A 80 -16.18 -24.06 -0.96
C MET A 80 -16.77 -25.47 -0.91
N ASP A 81 -16.39 -26.34 -1.85
CA ASP A 81 -16.86 -27.73 -1.89
C ASP A 81 -16.41 -28.52 -0.67
N GLN A 82 -15.17 -28.30 -0.20
CA GLN A 82 -14.67 -28.92 1.02
C GLN A 82 -15.43 -28.43 2.26
N GLN A 83 -15.66 -27.13 2.38
CA GLN A 83 -16.44 -26.54 3.48
C GLN A 83 -17.87 -27.07 3.50
N ARG A 84 -18.52 -27.13 2.32
CA ARG A 84 -19.89 -27.60 2.16
C ARG A 84 -20.03 -29.07 2.57
N ARG A 85 -19.15 -29.96 2.13
CA ARG A 85 -19.19 -31.38 2.52
C ARG A 85 -19.22 -31.54 4.05
N GLY A 86 -18.36 -30.79 4.76
CA GLY A 86 -18.34 -30.81 6.22
C GLY A 86 -19.62 -30.26 6.88
N LEU A 87 -20.29 -29.30 6.23
CA LEU A 87 -21.57 -28.75 6.69
C LEU A 87 -22.73 -29.70 6.42
N ASP A 88 -22.83 -30.27 5.21
CA ASP A 88 -23.89 -31.21 4.83
C ASP A 88 -23.89 -32.45 5.75
N GLU A 89 -22.71 -32.96 6.11
CA GLU A 89 -22.57 -34.07 7.06
C GLU A 89 -23.12 -33.73 8.44
N ARG A 90 -22.95 -32.48 8.90
CA ARG A 90 -23.47 -32.00 10.18
C ARG A 90 -24.95 -31.66 10.10
N GLU A 91 -25.42 -31.16 8.96
CA GLU A 91 -26.84 -30.92 8.70
C GLU A 91 -27.63 -32.22 8.76
N ALA A 92 -27.12 -33.29 8.14
CA ALA A 92 -27.73 -34.62 8.20
C ALA A 92 -27.89 -35.17 9.63
N ARG A 93 -27.07 -34.69 10.58
CA ARG A 93 -27.15 -35.01 12.01
C ARG A 93 -27.93 -33.98 12.84
N ASN A 94 -28.47 -32.93 12.22
CA ASN A 94 -29.10 -31.77 12.87
C ASN A 94 -28.16 -31.06 13.88
N GLU A 95 -26.87 -30.98 13.57
CA GLU A 95 -25.82 -30.41 14.44
C GLU A 95 -25.32 -29.03 14.01
N LEU A 96 -26.00 -28.37 13.07
CA LEU A 96 -25.61 -27.03 12.62
C LEU A 96 -26.00 -25.96 13.64
N THR A 97 -25.07 -25.06 13.91
CA THR A 97 -25.35 -23.76 14.54
C THR A 97 -26.08 -22.83 13.56
N ASP A 98 -26.65 -21.72 14.04
CA ASP A 98 -27.26 -20.70 13.18
C ASP A 98 -26.26 -20.14 12.15
N PHE A 99 -25.06 -19.79 12.62
CA PHE A 99 -23.99 -19.29 11.75
C PHE A 99 -23.61 -20.29 10.65
N GLU A 100 -23.57 -21.59 10.97
CA GLU A 100 -23.25 -22.62 9.99
C GLU A 100 -24.37 -22.89 8.99
N ARG A 101 -25.64 -22.72 9.40
CA ARG A 101 -26.77 -22.72 8.47
C ARG A 101 -26.69 -21.55 7.50
N ASP A 102 -26.40 -20.34 7.99
CA ASP A 102 -26.23 -19.15 7.14
C ASP A 102 -25.06 -19.31 6.17
N ARG A 103 -23.95 -19.89 6.65
CA ARG A 103 -22.80 -20.22 5.81
C ARG A 103 -23.17 -21.26 4.74
N LEU A 104 -23.86 -22.33 5.11
CA LEU A 104 -24.30 -23.35 4.15
C LEU A 104 -25.23 -22.74 3.09
N ALA A 105 -26.16 -21.89 3.48
CA ALA A 105 -27.03 -21.16 2.56
C ALA A 105 -26.25 -20.22 1.63
N CYS A 106 -25.24 -19.51 2.17
CA CYS A 106 -24.34 -18.67 1.38
C CYS A 106 -23.59 -19.50 0.32
N LEU A 107 -23.00 -20.64 0.70
CA LEU A 107 -22.31 -21.53 -0.22
C LEU A 107 -23.26 -22.09 -1.30
N ALA A 108 -24.44 -22.57 -0.89
CA ALA A 108 -25.43 -23.12 -1.81
C ALA A 108 -25.95 -22.08 -2.82
N SER A 109 -25.95 -20.79 -2.46
CA SER A 109 -26.32 -19.71 -3.39
C SER A 109 -25.38 -19.57 -4.60
N GLN A 110 -24.20 -20.19 -4.54
CA GLN A 110 -23.18 -20.15 -5.59
C GLN A 110 -23.21 -21.39 -6.50
N ASP A 111 -24.10 -22.37 -6.25
CA ASP A 111 -24.14 -23.66 -6.96
C ASP A 111 -24.39 -23.54 -8.46
N ALA A 112 -25.10 -22.50 -8.88
CA ALA A 112 -25.42 -22.25 -10.28
C ALA A 112 -24.27 -21.58 -11.07
N ILE A 113 -23.20 -21.16 -10.40
CA ILE A 113 -22.08 -20.47 -11.04
C ILE A 113 -21.15 -21.50 -11.66
N ASP A 114 -20.96 -21.40 -12.98
CA ASP A 114 -19.86 -22.06 -13.67
C ASP A 114 -18.56 -21.28 -13.41
N VAL A 115 -17.66 -21.87 -12.63
CA VAL A 115 -16.38 -21.25 -12.25
C VAL A 115 -15.46 -21.04 -13.46
N MET A 116 -15.56 -21.89 -14.48
CA MET A 116 -14.74 -21.76 -15.69
C MET A 116 -15.23 -20.58 -16.53
N GLU A 117 -16.55 -20.46 -16.71
CA GLU A 117 -17.14 -19.31 -17.40
C GLU A 117 -16.83 -18.00 -16.65
N LEU A 118 -16.93 -18.00 -15.31
CA LEU A 118 -16.59 -16.83 -14.50
C LEU A 118 -15.12 -16.43 -14.67
N ALA A 119 -14.20 -17.42 -14.70
CA ALA A 119 -12.78 -17.18 -14.90
C ALA A 119 -12.47 -16.63 -16.30
N GLU A 120 -13.07 -17.18 -17.36
CA GLU A 120 -12.93 -16.68 -18.73
C GLU A 120 -13.38 -15.22 -18.83
N ARG A 121 -14.54 -14.90 -18.27
CA ARG A 121 -15.05 -13.51 -18.19
C ARG A 121 -14.09 -12.61 -17.42
N ALA A 122 -13.52 -13.08 -16.31
CA ALA A 122 -12.57 -12.30 -15.51
C ALA A 122 -11.27 -11.99 -16.27
N ILE A 123 -10.77 -12.96 -17.03
CA ILE A 123 -9.60 -12.78 -17.91
C ILE A 123 -9.91 -11.76 -19.01
N GLU A 124 -11.07 -11.87 -19.66
CA GLU A 124 -11.52 -10.89 -20.66
C GLU A 124 -11.68 -9.48 -20.06
N ALA A 125 -12.27 -9.38 -18.86
CA ALA A 125 -12.38 -8.12 -18.14
C ALA A 125 -11.02 -7.48 -17.86
N LYS A 126 -9.99 -8.26 -17.51
CA LYS A 126 -8.60 -7.78 -17.37
C LYS A 126 -8.04 -7.24 -18.69
N VAL A 127 -8.31 -7.91 -19.81
CA VAL A 127 -7.90 -7.43 -21.15
C VAL A 127 -8.58 -6.11 -21.48
N ILE A 128 -9.86 -5.95 -21.16
CA ILE A 128 -10.60 -4.70 -21.37
C ILE A 128 -9.97 -3.56 -20.58
N VAL A 129 -9.77 -3.72 -19.26
CA VAL A 129 -9.29 -2.61 -18.43
C VAL A 129 -7.84 -2.20 -18.70
N ARG A 130 -7.04 -3.10 -19.30
CA ARG A 130 -5.65 -2.86 -19.70
C ARG A 130 -5.50 -2.45 -21.16
N GLY A 131 -6.59 -2.42 -21.94
CA GLY A 131 -6.55 -2.19 -23.38
C GLY A 131 -7.42 -1.02 -23.82
N GLU A 132 -7.40 -0.72 -25.11
CA GLU A 132 -8.19 0.38 -25.71
C GLU A 132 -9.70 0.28 -25.44
N ALA A 133 -10.22 -0.95 -25.22
CA ALA A 133 -11.61 -1.18 -24.86
C ALA A 133 -11.99 -0.55 -23.50
N PHE A 134 -11.03 -0.16 -22.66
CA PHE A 134 -11.26 0.62 -21.45
C PHE A 134 -12.06 1.91 -21.71
N TYR A 135 -11.87 2.54 -22.87
CA TYR A 135 -12.54 3.80 -23.21
C TYR A 135 -13.97 3.62 -23.77
N ASP A 136 -14.41 2.38 -23.94
CA ASP A 136 -15.79 2.04 -24.27
C ASP A 136 -16.58 1.83 -22.98
N ALA A 137 -17.53 2.73 -22.72
CA ALA A 137 -18.24 2.78 -21.44
C ALA A 137 -19.01 1.48 -21.13
N GLU A 138 -19.63 0.85 -22.13
CA GLU A 138 -20.41 -0.38 -21.93
C GLU A 138 -19.49 -1.56 -21.60
N LYS A 139 -18.34 -1.65 -22.29
CA LYS A 139 -17.34 -2.69 -22.02
C LYS A 139 -16.67 -2.51 -20.66
N LEU A 140 -16.33 -1.27 -20.30
CA LEU A 140 -15.76 -0.97 -18.99
C LEU A 140 -16.76 -1.30 -17.88
N GLU A 141 -18.03 -0.91 -18.02
CA GLU A 141 -19.07 -1.26 -17.05
C GLU A 141 -19.22 -2.78 -16.90
N TRP A 142 -19.22 -3.51 -18.01
CA TRP A 142 -19.25 -4.98 -18.01
C TRP A 142 -18.03 -5.58 -17.30
N ALA A 143 -16.82 -5.07 -17.55
CA ALA A 143 -15.59 -5.54 -16.91
C ALA A 143 -15.62 -5.30 -15.40
N LEU A 144 -16.01 -4.10 -14.97
CA LEU A 144 -16.16 -3.74 -13.56
C LEU A 144 -17.24 -4.58 -12.87
N LYS A 145 -18.35 -4.88 -13.55
CA LYS A 145 -19.38 -5.78 -13.03
C LYS A 145 -18.82 -7.19 -12.86
N THR A 146 -18.08 -7.70 -13.83
CA THR A 146 -17.46 -9.02 -13.75
C THR A 146 -16.49 -9.12 -12.57
N PHE A 147 -15.67 -8.09 -12.30
CA PHE A 147 -14.84 -8.07 -11.09
C PHE A 147 -15.66 -8.12 -9.81
N ARG A 148 -16.80 -7.40 -9.73
CA ARG A 148 -17.72 -7.49 -8.58
C ARG A 148 -18.32 -8.89 -8.42
N ASP A 149 -18.75 -9.52 -9.52
CA ASP A 149 -19.27 -10.89 -9.50
C ASP A 149 -18.21 -11.87 -8.97
N VAL A 150 -16.94 -11.73 -9.41
CA VAL A 150 -15.83 -12.54 -8.91
C VAL A 150 -15.58 -12.31 -7.41
N MET A 151 -15.53 -11.05 -6.97
CA MET A 151 -15.32 -10.76 -5.54
C MET A 151 -16.45 -11.32 -4.66
N GLN A 152 -17.69 -11.30 -5.14
CA GLN A 152 -18.82 -11.92 -4.45
C GLN A 152 -18.67 -13.44 -4.36
N PHE A 153 -18.23 -14.09 -5.45
CA PHE A 153 -17.94 -15.52 -5.45
C PHE A 153 -16.83 -15.88 -4.45
N ILE A 154 -15.74 -15.11 -4.41
CA ILE A 154 -14.67 -15.30 -3.43
C ILE A 154 -15.20 -15.10 -2.01
N SER A 155 -15.98 -14.04 -1.77
CA SER A 155 -16.55 -13.73 -0.45
C SER A 155 -17.32 -14.89 0.16
N ALA A 156 -18.08 -15.65 -0.66
CA ALA A 156 -18.82 -16.80 -0.18
C ALA A 156 -17.92 -17.91 0.41
N ALA A 157 -16.68 -18.07 -0.07
CA ALA A 157 -15.72 -19.02 0.49
C ALA A 157 -15.08 -18.57 1.82
N TYR A 158 -15.29 -17.30 2.19
CA TYR A 158 -14.76 -16.64 3.39
C TYR A 158 -15.88 -16.08 4.29
N PHE A 159 -17.11 -16.55 4.12
CA PHE A 159 -18.26 -16.08 4.90
C PHE A 159 -17.95 -16.03 6.42
N PRO A 160 -18.24 -14.90 7.11
CA PRO A 160 -19.10 -13.79 6.69
C PRO A 160 -18.33 -12.62 6.06
N ALA A 161 -17.07 -12.81 5.64
CA ALA A 161 -16.33 -11.76 4.95
C ALA A 161 -17.06 -11.31 3.68
N SER A 162 -17.00 -10.01 3.43
CA SER A 162 -17.53 -9.36 2.23
C SER A 162 -16.39 -8.61 1.56
N LEU A 163 -15.81 -9.22 0.54
CA LEU A 163 -14.76 -8.63 -0.28
C LEU A 163 -15.41 -7.85 -1.41
N VAL A 164 -14.89 -6.66 -1.69
CA VAL A 164 -15.50 -5.76 -2.69
C VAL A 164 -14.47 -5.25 -3.69
N PHE A 165 -14.93 -5.08 -4.93
CA PHE A 165 -14.18 -4.34 -5.94
C PHE A 165 -14.92 -3.03 -6.21
N TYR A 166 -14.38 -1.95 -5.64
CA TYR A 166 -14.82 -0.57 -5.80
C TYR A 166 -16.25 -0.28 -5.27
N PRO A 167 -16.40 0.59 -4.23
CA PRO A 167 -15.34 1.18 -3.41
C PRO A 167 -14.56 0.09 -2.64
N MET A 168 -13.27 0.32 -2.38
CA MET A 168 -12.38 -0.67 -1.72
C MET A 168 -12.59 -0.66 -0.21
N GLU A 169 -13.66 -1.30 0.23
CA GLU A 169 -14.13 -1.35 1.62
C GLU A 169 -14.45 -2.79 2.03
N SER A 170 -13.51 -3.73 1.79
CA SER A 170 -13.71 -5.12 2.19
C SER A 170 -13.88 -5.24 3.70
N ASN A 171 -14.81 -6.08 4.14
CA ASN A 171 -15.14 -6.26 5.55
C ASN A 171 -15.00 -7.73 5.94
N LEU A 172 -14.07 -8.03 6.84
CA LEU A 172 -13.85 -9.38 7.36
C LEU A 172 -14.72 -9.72 8.59
N GLY A 173 -15.65 -8.84 8.99
CA GLY A 173 -16.43 -9.00 10.23
C GLY A 173 -15.68 -8.60 11.49
N TYR A 174 -14.48 -8.03 11.37
CA TYR A 174 -13.64 -7.55 12.46
C TYR A 174 -13.50 -6.03 12.44
N ARG A 175 -13.54 -5.41 13.62
CA ARG A 175 -13.38 -3.96 13.75
C ARG A 175 -11.89 -3.61 13.83
N SER A 176 -11.38 -2.97 12.79
CA SER A 176 -9.98 -2.51 12.71
C SER A 176 -9.57 -1.53 13.83
N GLY A 177 -10.53 -0.85 14.44
CA GLY A 177 -10.31 0.03 15.61
C GLY A 177 -10.22 -0.68 16.96
N VAL A 178 -10.37 -2.02 17.02
CA VAL A 178 -10.38 -2.79 18.28
C VAL A 178 -9.22 -3.79 18.25
N SER A 179 -8.15 -3.51 19.01
CA SER A 179 -6.91 -4.30 18.95
C SER A 179 -7.09 -5.80 19.21
N THR A 180 -7.99 -6.19 20.11
CA THR A 180 -8.27 -7.61 20.39
C THR A 180 -8.93 -8.31 19.20
N GLU A 181 -9.77 -7.61 18.45
CA GLU A 181 -10.38 -8.14 17.22
C GLU A 181 -9.40 -8.18 16.07
N VAL A 182 -8.54 -7.16 15.94
CA VAL A 182 -7.44 -7.17 14.97
C VAL A 182 -6.57 -8.41 15.20
N LEU A 183 -6.10 -8.63 16.43
CA LEU A 183 -5.26 -9.80 16.79
C LEU A 183 -5.99 -11.12 16.54
N ALA A 184 -7.28 -11.23 16.89
CA ALA A 184 -8.07 -12.44 16.63
C ALA A 184 -8.21 -12.72 15.12
N CYS A 185 -8.42 -11.69 14.30
CA CYS A 185 -8.51 -11.82 12.84
C CYS A 185 -7.23 -12.38 12.22
N LEU A 186 -6.05 -12.06 12.78
CA LEU A 186 -4.78 -12.50 12.21
C LEU A 186 -4.63 -14.04 12.27
N ASP A 187 -5.33 -14.70 13.19
CA ASP A 187 -5.34 -16.14 13.40
C ASP A 187 -6.56 -16.85 12.77
N ASP A 188 -7.49 -16.11 12.16
CA ASP A 188 -8.72 -16.69 11.59
C ASP A 188 -8.49 -17.22 10.16
N ASP A 189 -8.24 -18.52 10.04
CA ASP A 189 -8.09 -19.20 8.75
C ASP A 189 -9.39 -19.40 7.95
N LEU A 190 -10.55 -19.17 8.56
CA LEU A 190 -11.85 -19.31 7.91
C LEU A 190 -12.21 -18.02 7.14
N VAL A 191 -12.09 -16.87 7.80
CA VAL A 191 -12.64 -15.59 7.34
C VAL A 191 -11.57 -14.67 6.74
N ASN A 192 -10.34 -14.72 7.22
CA ASN A 192 -9.28 -13.81 6.78
C ASN A 192 -8.64 -14.26 5.47
N VAL A 193 -9.20 -13.80 4.34
CA VAL A 193 -8.68 -14.06 2.98
C VAL A 193 -7.21 -13.70 2.82
N TYR A 194 -6.71 -12.69 3.55
CA TYR A 194 -5.34 -12.23 3.41
C TYR A 194 -4.32 -13.28 3.88
N ARG A 195 -4.73 -14.26 4.69
CA ARG A 195 -3.85 -15.40 5.03
C ARG A 195 -3.52 -16.23 3.79
N ASP A 196 -4.48 -16.46 2.92
CA ASP A 196 -4.26 -17.19 1.67
C ASP A 196 -3.52 -16.34 0.63
N VAL A 197 -3.81 -15.04 0.56
CA VAL A 197 -3.01 -14.09 -0.25
C VAL A 197 -1.54 -14.13 0.18
N CYS A 198 -1.27 -14.10 1.49
CA CYS A 198 0.08 -14.19 2.04
C CYS A 198 0.77 -15.50 1.66
N ARG A 199 0.11 -16.64 1.89
CA ARG A 199 0.64 -17.97 1.57
C ARG A 199 0.98 -18.16 0.10
N GLN A 200 0.14 -17.62 -0.78
CA GLN A 200 0.23 -17.89 -2.22
C GLN A 200 1.10 -16.87 -2.95
N LEU A 201 1.17 -15.62 -2.49
CA LEU A 201 1.91 -14.54 -3.18
C LEU A 201 3.12 -14.03 -2.40
N VAL A 202 3.04 -13.89 -1.08
CA VAL A 202 4.05 -13.22 -0.27
C VAL A 202 5.13 -14.20 0.22
N LEU A 203 4.76 -15.27 0.93
CA LEU A 203 5.71 -16.23 1.47
C LEU A 203 6.59 -16.89 0.39
N PRO A 204 6.06 -17.28 -0.80
CA PRO A 204 6.91 -17.83 -1.87
C PRO A 204 7.92 -16.82 -2.41
N ALA A 205 7.54 -15.54 -2.49
CA ALA A 205 8.45 -14.47 -2.91
C ALA A 205 9.57 -14.26 -1.87
N ILE A 206 9.25 -14.30 -0.58
CA ILE A 206 10.24 -14.23 0.51
C ILE A 206 11.17 -15.44 0.46
N GLN A 207 10.63 -16.65 0.29
CA GLN A 207 11.42 -17.87 0.16
C GLN A 207 12.40 -17.81 -1.03
N LYS A 208 11.97 -17.21 -2.14
CA LYS A 208 12.83 -17.04 -3.32
C LYS A 208 13.90 -15.97 -3.12
N GLU A 209 13.50 -14.81 -2.60
CA GLU A 209 14.37 -13.63 -2.53
C GLU A 209 15.26 -13.61 -1.28
N GLN A 210 14.88 -14.30 -0.21
CA GLN A 210 15.62 -14.35 1.06
C GLN A 210 16.02 -12.94 1.58
N PRO A 211 15.07 -12.00 1.74
CA PRO A 211 15.37 -10.69 2.32
C PRO A 211 15.73 -10.82 3.81
N GLU A 212 16.58 -9.93 4.31
CA GLU A 212 16.90 -9.84 5.74
C GLU A 212 15.95 -8.89 6.48
N VAL A 213 15.36 -7.94 5.75
CA VAL A 213 14.44 -6.94 6.28
C VAL A 213 13.22 -6.83 5.38
N ILE A 214 12.04 -6.75 6.00
CA ILE A 214 10.78 -6.49 5.29
C ILE A 214 10.12 -5.24 5.83
N GLY A 215 9.86 -4.28 4.94
CA GLY A 215 9.08 -3.07 5.23
C GLY A 215 7.67 -3.18 4.68
N VAL A 216 6.64 -3.02 5.52
CA VAL A 216 5.22 -3.06 5.09
C VAL A 216 4.60 -1.66 5.20
N SER A 217 4.19 -1.11 4.06
CA SER A 217 3.61 0.24 3.98
C SER A 217 2.08 0.19 4.06
N VAL A 218 1.52 0.62 5.19
CA VAL A 218 0.07 0.65 5.46
C VAL A 218 -0.44 2.08 5.33
N GLY A 219 -0.96 2.41 4.13
CA GLY A 219 -1.39 3.76 3.76
C GLY A 219 -2.78 4.13 4.30
N THR A 220 -3.73 3.20 4.25
CA THR A 220 -5.13 3.44 4.65
C THR A 220 -5.61 2.44 5.70
N GLN A 221 -6.72 2.77 6.37
CA GLN A 221 -7.28 1.92 7.42
C GLN A 221 -7.73 0.56 6.88
N MET A 222 -8.17 0.49 5.63
CA MET A 222 -8.63 -0.76 5.00
C MET A 222 -7.48 -1.76 4.83
N GLN A 223 -6.26 -1.27 4.64
CA GLN A 223 -5.07 -2.12 4.50
C GLN A 223 -4.57 -2.69 5.84
N LEU A 224 -5.09 -2.23 6.98
CA LEU A 224 -4.55 -2.59 8.29
C LEU A 224 -4.62 -4.10 8.55
N LEU A 225 -5.75 -4.75 8.29
CA LEU A 225 -5.90 -6.19 8.54
C LEU A 225 -4.99 -7.01 7.63
N ALA A 226 -4.90 -6.66 6.34
CA ALA A 226 -4.02 -7.32 5.40
C ALA A 226 -2.54 -7.16 5.78
N GLY A 227 -2.10 -5.92 6.06
CA GLY A 227 -0.73 -5.62 6.46
C GLY A 227 -0.32 -6.34 7.74
N MET A 228 -1.17 -6.32 8.78
CA MET A 228 -0.89 -7.01 10.05
C MET A 228 -0.89 -8.54 9.88
N THR A 229 -1.74 -9.07 9.01
CA THR A 229 -1.78 -10.51 8.70
C THR A 229 -0.48 -10.95 8.04
N PHE A 230 0.01 -10.18 7.06
CA PHE A 230 1.28 -10.46 6.40
C PHE A 230 2.42 -10.42 7.41
N CYS A 231 2.50 -9.37 8.24
CA CYS A 231 3.57 -9.23 9.22
C CYS A 231 3.62 -10.43 10.19
N LYS A 232 2.47 -10.81 10.77
CA LYS A 232 2.38 -11.97 11.69
C LYS A 232 2.86 -13.26 11.02
N MET A 233 2.32 -13.58 9.84
CA MET A 233 2.67 -14.82 9.14
C MET A 233 4.14 -14.85 8.70
N ILE A 234 4.71 -13.71 8.32
CA ILE A 234 6.13 -13.58 7.99
C ILE A 234 6.97 -13.86 9.24
N LYS A 235 6.63 -13.30 10.41
CA LYS A 235 7.37 -13.55 11.66
C LYS A 235 7.29 -15.01 12.11
N GLU A 236 6.15 -15.66 11.92
CA GLU A 236 5.96 -17.07 12.27
C GLU A 236 6.79 -17.99 11.37
N GLU A 237 6.81 -17.76 10.06
CA GLU A 237 7.53 -18.59 9.09
C GLU A 237 9.02 -18.27 9.02
N PHE A 238 9.38 -16.98 9.14
CA PHE A 238 10.73 -16.46 8.96
C PHE A 238 11.17 -15.58 10.15
N PRO A 239 11.36 -16.16 11.36
CA PRO A 239 11.64 -15.40 12.59
C PRO A 239 12.97 -14.65 12.59
N ALA A 240 13.86 -14.91 11.62
CA ALA A 240 15.13 -14.20 11.48
C ALA A 240 15.01 -12.89 10.67
N ILE A 241 13.92 -12.71 9.93
CA ILE A 241 13.68 -11.50 9.13
C ILE A 241 13.18 -10.40 10.07
N HIS A 242 13.81 -9.22 10.01
CA HIS A 242 13.31 -8.05 10.73
C HIS A 242 12.11 -7.45 9.98
N VAL A 243 10.94 -7.43 10.62
CA VAL A 243 9.72 -6.87 10.04
C VAL A 243 9.45 -5.48 10.62
N THR A 244 9.41 -4.48 9.75
CA THR A 244 9.07 -3.10 10.11
C THR A 244 7.81 -2.64 9.38
N VAL A 245 6.95 -1.89 10.06
CA VAL A 245 5.73 -1.32 9.47
C VAL A 245 5.82 0.20 9.41
N GLY A 246 5.17 0.81 8.42
CA GLY A 246 5.07 2.26 8.32
C GLY A 246 3.84 2.70 7.56
N GLY A 247 3.75 4.00 7.27
CA GLY A 247 2.62 4.61 6.57
C GLY A 247 1.71 5.44 7.48
N ASN A 248 0.77 6.14 6.87
CA ASN A 248 -0.03 7.16 7.54
C ASN A 248 -0.85 6.58 8.71
N VAL A 249 -1.46 5.41 8.53
CA VAL A 249 -2.23 4.75 9.60
C VAL A 249 -1.36 4.39 10.80
N ILE A 250 -0.16 3.88 10.58
CA ILE A 250 0.77 3.54 11.67
C ILE A 250 1.14 4.81 12.45
N THR A 251 1.40 5.91 11.75
CA THR A 251 1.70 7.22 12.35
C THR A 251 0.53 7.73 13.21
N ARG A 252 -0.70 7.60 12.71
CA ARG A 252 -1.90 8.02 13.44
C ARG A 252 -2.18 7.18 14.69
N LEU A 253 -1.72 5.94 14.70
CA LEU A 253 -1.85 5.03 15.84
C LEU A 253 -0.70 5.16 16.85
N LYS A 254 0.21 6.14 16.70
CA LYS A 254 1.42 6.27 17.53
C LYS A 254 1.16 6.30 19.04
N ASP A 255 0.00 6.82 19.46
CA ASP A 255 -0.34 6.95 20.88
C ASP A 255 -1.02 5.69 21.44
N ASP A 256 -1.56 4.82 20.59
CA ASP A 256 -2.33 3.63 20.99
C ASP A 256 -1.57 2.33 20.74
N LEU A 257 -0.77 2.26 19.69
CA LEU A 257 0.02 1.07 19.32
C LEU A 257 0.99 0.64 20.43
N PRO A 258 1.72 1.54 21.14
CA PRO A 258 2.58 1.16 22.27
C PRO A 258 1.83 0.53 23.45
N LYS A 259 0.52 0.81 23.60
CA LYS A 259 -0.31 0.27 24.69
C LYS A 259 -0.65 -1.21 24.51
N ARG A 260 -0.22 -1.81 23.39
CA ARG A 260 -0.51 -3.19 22.97
C ARG A 260 0.77 -3.86 22.47
N LYS A 261 1.61 -4.28 23.42
CA LYS A 261 2.90 -4.92 23.15
C LYS A 261 2.81 -6.17 22.26
N GLU A 262 1.64 -6.82 22.23
CA GLU A 262 1.36 -7.99 21.39
C GLU A 262 1.63 -7.72 19.90
N PHE A 263 1.43 -6.49 19.42
CA PHE A 263 1.80 -6.15 18.04
C PHE A 263 3.32 -6.24 17.82
N PHE A 264 4.13 -5.78 18.77
CA PHE A 264 5.59 -5.82 18.68
C PHE A 264 6.20 -7.18 19.01
N THR A 265 5.49 -8.02 19.75
CA THR A 265 5.99 -9.36 20.09
C THR A 265 5.54 -10.43 19.12
N GLN A 266 4.36 -10.28 18.51
CA GLN A 266 3.74 -11.31 17.66
C GLN A 266 3.55 -10.90 16.20
N VAL A 267 3.52 -9.60 15.87
CA VAL A 267 3.08 -9.13 14.54
C VAL A 267 4.22 -8.50 13.74
N PHE A 268 4.97 -7.54 14.29
CA PHE A 268 6.15 -6.92 13.65
C PHE A 268 7.21 -6.60 14.72
N ASP A 269 8.41 -6.16 14.34
CA ASP A 269 9.53 -5.89 15.27
C ASP A 269 9.71 -4.39 15.56
N SER A 270 9.33 -3.54 14.61
CA SER A 270 9.42 -2.08 14.74
C SER A 270 8.38 -1.38 13.87
N ALA A 271 8.17 -0.10 14.14
CA ALA A 271 7.35 0.77 13.32
C ALA A 271 8.08 2.09 13.05
N ILE A 272 7.99 2.59 11.83
CA ILE A 272 8.49 3.91 11.44
C ILE A 272 7.29 4.86 11.31
N LEU A 273 7.34 5.93 12.08
CA LEU A 273 6.33 6.99 12.09
C LEU A 273 6.68 8.07 11.05
N TYR A 274 5.69 8.86 10.65
CA TYR A 274 5.87 10.00 9.74
C TYR A 274 6.55 9.61 8.41
N GLU A 275 7.60 10.33 8.04
CA GLU A 275 8.38 10.10 6.82
C GLU A 275 9.43 9.02 7.07
N GLY A 276 9.55 8.09 6.11
CA GLY A 276 10.24 6.83 6.32
C GLY A 276 11.52 6.67 5.51
N GLU A 277 11.80 7.58 4.59
CA GLU A 277 12.85 7.44 3.58
C GLU A 277 14.25 7.30 4.21
N HIS A 278 14.72 8.29 4.99
CA HIS A 278 15.97 8.14 5.73
C HIS A 278 15.82 7.36 7.04
N ALA A 279 14.64 7.39 7.68
CA ALA A 279 14.41 6.63 8.91
C ALA A 279 14.62 5.12 8.69
N LEU A 280 14.25 4.60 7.52
CA LEU A 280 14.50 3.20 7.18
C LEU A 280 15.98 2.91 6.96
N VAL A 281 16.75 3.82 6.33
CA VAL A 281 18.22 3.70 6.24
C VAL A 281 18.84 3.63 7.63
N TRP A 282 18.45 4.52 8.53
CA TRP A 282 18.98 4.56 9.89
C TRP A 282 18.56 3.36 10.74
N LEU A 283 17.38 2.78 10.49
CA LEU A 283 17.00 1.50 11.06
C LEU A 283 17.93 0.37 10.57
N LEU A 284 18.30 0.34 9.27
CA LEU A 284 19.27 -0.64 8.75
C LEU A 284 20.66 -0.46 9.38
N GLU A 285 21.12 0.79 9.56
CA GLU A 285 22.35 1.08 10.30
C GLU A 285 22.27 0.56 11.75
N ALA A 286 21.13 0.72 12.42
CA ALA A 286 20.93 0.22 13.78
C ALA A 286 20.92 -1.32 13.85
N LEU A 287 20.33 -1.99 12.86
CA LEU A 287 20.38 -3.45 12.71
C LEU A 287 21.79 -3.97 12.42
N ALA A 288 22.65 -3.17 11.79
CA ALA A 288 24.07 -3.46 11.59
C ALA A 288 24.93 -3.19 12.84
N GLY A 289 24.38 -2.55 13.88
CA GLY A 289 25.14 -2.09 15.04
C GLY A 289 26.01 -0.84 14.74
N GLU A 290 25.70 -0.14 13.66
CA GLU A 290 26.38 1.09 13.23
C GLU A 290 25.74 2.36 13.82
N ARG A 291 24.53 2.22 14.38
CA ARG A 291 23.76 3.28 15.03
C ARG A 291 23.03 2.74 16.28
N ASP A 292 22.89 3.56 17.31
CA ASP A 292 22.07 3.23 18.47
C ASP A 292 20.58 3.33 18.13
N TRP A 293 19.76 2.38 18.61
CA TRP A 293 18.33 2.33 18.32
C TRP A 293 17.59 3.59 18.79
N GLU A 294 17.97 4.14 19.94
CA GLU A 294 17.47 5.39 20.52
C GLU A 294 17.79 6.63 19.66
N LYS A 295 18.70 6.50 18.69
CA LYS A 295 19.16 7.56 17.77
C LYS A 295 18.65 7.38 16.34
N VAL A 296 17.63 6.54 16.15
CA VAL A 296 16.89 6.45 14.90
C VAL A 296 15.65 7.33 15.02
N PRO A 297 15.60 8.50 14.37
CA PRO A 297 14.40 9.33 14.36
C PRO A 297 13.19 8.55 13.85
N ASN A 298 12.00 8.95 14.29
CA ASN A 298 10.71 8.38 13.88
C ASN A 298 10.48 6.91 14.28
N LEU A 299 11.42 6.26 14.99
CA LEU A 299 11.34 4.83 15.29
C LEU A 299 10.52 4.54 16.54
N MET A 300 9.61 3.58 16.42
CA MET A 300 8.99 2.86 17.51
C MET A 300 9.46 1.41 17.49
N TRP A 301 9.87 0.89 18.64
CA TRP A 301 10.53 -0.41 18.72
C TRP A 301 10.30 -1.03 20.10
N HIS A 302 10.53 -2.34 20.21
CA HIS A 302 10.32 -3.07 21.45
C HIS A 302 11.61 -3.74 21.92
N ARG A 303 11.94 -3.55 23.21
CA ARG A 303 13.05 -4.24 23.88
C ARG A 303 12.74 -4.39 25.35
N GLU A 304 13.18 -5.52 25.94
CA GLU A 304 13.06 -5.78 27.38
C GLU A 304 11.61 -5.71 27.92
N GLY A 305 10.62 -6.00 27.08
CA GLY A 305 9.20 -6.03 27.47
C GLY A 305 8.48 -4.69 27.39
N GLU A 306 9.16 -3.62 26.95
CA GLU A 306 8.62 -2.28 26.79
C GLU A 306 8.67 -1.85 25.32
N VAL A 307 7.60 -1.19 24.86
CA VAL A 307 7.58 -0.50 23.56
C VAL A 307 8.06 0.93 23.78
N ARG A 308 9.15 1.31 23.11
CA ARG A 308 9.74 2.64 23.13
C ARG A 308 9.40 3.38 21.85
N VAL A 309 9.10 4.67 22.01
CA VAL A 309 8.94 5.62 20.90
C VAL A 309 10.06 6.63 21.05
N ASN A 310 10.89 6.78 20.02
CA ASN A 310 11.96 7.76 20.07
C ASN A 310 11.37 9.18 19.95
N ASP A 311 11.86 10.10 20.77
CA ASP A 311 11.37 11.49 20.80
C ASP A 311 11.79 12.31 19.56
N GLU A 312 12.89 11.90 18.92
CA GLU A 312 13.44 12.61 17.78
C GLU A 312 12.63 12.34 16.52
N ILE A 313 12.17 13.41 15.87
CA ILE A 313 11.39 13.36 14.64
C ILE A 313 12.19 14.00 13.51
N TYR A 314 12.29 13.29 12.40
CA TYR A 314 12.96 13.76 11.20
C TYR A 314 11.96 13.90 10.05
N THR A 315 12.04 15.02 9.33
CA THR A 315 11.23 15.32 8.15
C THR A 315 12.12 15.46 6.93
N GLU A 316 11.66 14.97 5.78
CA GLU A 316 12.50 14.95 4.59
C GLU A 316 12.67 16.33 3.98
N LYS A 317 13.90 16.59 3.55
CA LYS A 317 14.20 17.69 2.65
C LYS A 317 13.80 17.30 1.23
N THR A 318 12.62 17.76 0.80
CA THR A 318 12.00 17.38 -0.48
C THR A 318 12.90 17.57 -1.70
N THR A 319 13.80 18.57 -1.69
CA THR A 319 14.74 18.86 -2.78
C THR A 319 16.00 17.99 -2.76
N ALA A 320 16.26 17.25 -1.68
CA ALA A 320 17.39 16.34 -1.56
C ALA A 320 17.02 14.88 -1.84
N LEU A 321 15.73 14.54 -1.89
CA LEU A 321 15.26 13.20 -2.20
C LEU A 321 15.57 12.82 -3.66
N PRO A 322 16.02 11.58 -3.92
CA PRO A 322 16.15 11.06 -5.28
C PRO A 322 14.77 10.92 -5.94
N LEU A 323 14.78 10.74 -7.27
CA LEU A 323 13.58 10.40 -8.02
C LEU A 323 13.01 9.07 -7.53
N PRO A 324 11.67 8.94 -7.37
CA PRO A 324 11.05 7.66 -7.06
C PRO A 324 11.45 6.58 -8.08
N ASP A 325 11.77 5.40 -7.56
CA ASP A 325 12.28 4.28 -8.35
C ASP A 325 11.19 3.23 -8.55
N PHE A 326 10.61 3.19 -9.75
CA PHE A 326 9.56 2.23 -10.11
C PHE A 326 10.12 0.93 -10.69
N GLU A 327 11.45 0.76 -10.76
CA GLU A 327 12.04 -0.48 -11.27
C GLU A 327 11.72 -1.68 -10.37
N GLY A 328 11.21 -2.74 -10.99
CA GLY A 328 10.76 -3.97 -10.33
C GLY A 328 9.25 -4.03 -10.11
N LEU A 329 8.50 -2.94 -10.31
CA LEU A 329 7.04 -2.95 -10.25
C LEU A 329 6.42 -3.36 -11.60
N PRO A 330 5.28 -4.08 -11.60
CA PRO A 330 4.60 -4.51 -12.82
C PRO A 330 3.74 -3.37 -13.39
N LEU A 331 4.37 -2.32 -13.94
CA LEU A 331 3.67 -1.09 -14.37
C LEU A 331 2.58 -1.31 -15.43
N ASP A 332 2.63 -2.40 -16.20
CA ASP A 332 1.64 -2.76 -17.21
C ASP A 332 0.51 -3.67 -16.67
N ALA A 333 0.58 -4.07 -15.39
CA ALA A 333 -0.45 -4.87 -14.75
C ALA A 333 -1.60 -4.03 -14.18
N TYR A 334 -1.41 -2.73 -13.92
CA TYR A 334 -2.46 -1.87 -13.39
C TYR A 334 -3.67 -1.81 -14.33
N PHE A 335 -4.87 -1.62 -13.77
CA PHE A 335 -6.17 -1.76 -14.46
C PHE A 335 -6.55 -0.49 -15.21
N VAL A 336 -5.62 -0.04 -16.05
CA VAL A 336 -5.78 1.10 -16.94
C VAL A 336 -4.90 0.84 -18.19
N PRO A 337 -5.25 1.37 -19.37
CA PRO A 337 -4.54 1.09 -20.61
C PRO A 337 -3.18 1.81 -20.77
N VAL A 338 -2.80 2.65 -19.81
CA VAL A 338 -1.62 3.54 -19.89
C VAL A 338 -0.88 3.55 -18.56
N ARG A 339 0.45 3.66 -18.59
CA ARG A 339 1.22 3.79 -17.35
C ARG A 339 0.94 5.15 -16.69
N ILE A 340 0.40 5.11 -15.47
CA ILE A 340 0.23 6.29 -14.61
C ILE A 340 1.29 6.22 -13.50
N LEU A 341 2.15 7.23 -13.44
CA LEU A 341 3.13 7.35 -12.35
C LEU A 341 2.63 8.33 -11.28
N PRO A 342 2.53 7.91 -10.01
CA PRO A 342 2.31 8.84 -8.93
C PRO A 342 3.54 9.73 -8.70
N TYR A 343 3.32 10.96 -8.27
CA TYR A 343 4.36 11.92 -7.95
C TYR A 343 3.90 12.85 -6.82
N LEU A 344 4.83 13.29 -5.97
CA LEU A 344 4.56 14.28 -4.92
C LEU A 344 5.38 15.54 -5.19
N ALA A 345 4.69 16.64 -5.48
CA ALA A 345 5.35 17.94 -5.58
C ALA A 345 5.51 18.60 -4.20
N THR A 346 4.69 18.20 -3.25
CA THR A 346 4.62 18.74 -1.90
C THR A 346 4.48 17.63 -0.84
N ARG A 347 4.83 17.96 0.40
CA ARG A 347 4.63 17.14 1.60
C ARG A 347 3.77 17.95 2.57
N GLY A 348 2.82 17.30 3.23
CA GLY A 348 1.82 18.00 4.04
C GLY A 348 0.80 18.78 3.19
N CYS A 349 0.05 19.67 3.83
CA CYS A 349 -1.00 20.44 3.19
C CYS A 349 -0.93 21.90 3.61
N TYR A 350 -0.76 22.81 2.65
CA TYR A 350 -0.64 24.25 2.91
C TYR A 350 -1.88 24.85 3.60
N TRP A 351 -3.04 24.18 3.49
CA TRP A 351 -4.28 24.62 4.13
C TRP A 351 -4.37 24.22 5.60
N GLY A 352 -4.04 22.96 5.93
CA GLY A 352 -3.89 22.42 7.30
C GLY A 352 -5.06 22.59 8.30
N ARG A 353 -6.22 23.11 7.90
CA ARG A 353 -7.27 23.58 8.83
C ARG A 353 -8.63 22.88 8.70
N CYS A 354 -8.72 21.83 7.89
CA CYS A 354 -9.97 21.07 7.75
C CYS A 354 -10.24 20.27 9.03
N THR A 355 -11.38 20.51 9.68
CA THR A 355 -11.75 19.82 10.94
C THR A 355 -12.03 18.32 10.79
N PHE A 356 -12.23 17.86 9.56
CA PHE A 356 -12.52 16.47 9.21
C PHE A 356 -11.30 15.71 8.69
N CYS A 357 -10.17 16.39 8.44
CA CYS A 357 -9.06 15.80 7.70
C CYS A 357 -8.03 15.19 8.65
N ASP A 358 -7.74 13.91 8.45
CA ASP A 358 -6.71 13.14 9.16
C ASP A 358 -5.41 12.99 8.34
N HIS A 359 -5.44 13.26 7.04
CA HIS A 359 -4.29 13.10 6.15
C HIS A 359 -3.04 13.85 6.61
N GLY A 360 -3.21 15.11 7.05
CA GLY A 360 -2.12 15.95 7.53
C GLY A 360 -1.39 15.40 8.77
N GLN A 361 -2.00 14.45 9.51
CA GLN A 361 -1.37 13.83 10.69
C GLN A 361 -0.19 12.92 10.33
N GLY A 362 -0.08 12.51 9.07
CA GLY A 362 1.06 11.74 8.56
C GLY A 362 2.35 12.57 8.45
N TYR A 363 2.28 13.89 8.56
CA TYR A 363 3.42 14.79 8.47
C TYR A 363 3.62 15.54 9.79
N PHE A 364 4.87 15.61 10.26
CA PHE A 364 5.19 16.39 11.45
C PHE A 364 5.16 17.90 11.18
N ASP A 365 5.84 18.37 10.12
CA ASP A 365 5.67 19.75 9.67
C ASP A 365 4.42 19.91 8.81
N GLN A 366 3.81 21.09 8.85
CA GLN A 366 2.52 21.32 8.21
C GLN A 366 2.57 21.27 6.67
N TYR A 367 3.63 21.79 6.05
CA TYR A 367 3.73 21.87 4.58
C TYR A 367 5.14 22.19 4.07
N ARG A 368 5.59 21.47 3.03
CA ARG A 368 6.82 21.75 2.27
C ARG A 368 6.58 21.50 0.77
N GLY A 369 6.95 22.43 -0.10
CA GLY A 369 6.78 22.30 -1.56
C GLY A 369 8.09 22.35 -2.33
N LYS A 370 8.20 21.58 -3.42
CA LYS A 370 9.33 21.66 -4.35
C LYS A 370 9.23 22.93 -5.22
N PRO A 371 10.36 23.52 -5.63
CA PRO A 371 10.37 24.53 -6.69
C PRO A 371 9.77 23.98 -8.00
N ALA A 372 9.01 24.80 -8.73
CA ALA A 372 8.33 24.35 -9.95
C ALA A 372 9.29 23.83 -11.04
N HIS A 373 10.50 24.39 -11.14
CA HIS A 373 11.51 23.90 -12.09
C HIS A 373 12.04 22.52 -11.72
N ASP A 374 12.16 22.22 -10.43
CA ASP A 374 12.54 20.88 -9.96
C ASP A 374 11.43 19.89 -10.30
N VAL A 375 10.16 20.24 -10.05
CA VAL A 375 9.01 19.41 -10.42
C VAL A 375 9.04 19.05 -11.91
N VAL A 376 9.19 20.04 -12.80
CA VAL A 376 9.20 19.80 -14.25
C VAL A 376 10.41 18.98 -14.70
N ARG A 377 11.60 19.25 -14.14
CA ARG A 377 12.80 18.44 -14.38
C ARG A 377 12.59 16.98 -13.99
N GLU A 378 12.03 16.75 -12.81
CA GLU A 378 11.79 15.40 -12.29
C GLU A 378 10.76 14.64 -13.11
N ILE A 379 9.66 15.30 -13.48
CA ILE A 379 8.63 14.72 -14.36
C ILE A 379 9.19 14.34 -15.73
N LYS A 380 10.04 15.18 -16.33
CA LYS A 380 10.73 14.86 -17.59
C LYS A 380 11.60 13.61 -17.46
N ALA A 381 12.38 13.52 -16.38
CA ALA A 381 13.23 12.36 -16.13
C ALA A 381 12.43 11.07 -15.90
N LEU A 382 11.33 11.14 -15.13
CA LEU A 382 10.43 10.00 -14.92
C LEU A 382 9.73 9.56 -16.22
N LYS A 383 9.26 10.54 -17.02
CA LYS A 383 8.65 10.30 -18.33
C LYS A 383 9.61 9.54 -19.24
N GLU A 384 10.85 10.01 -19.36
CA GLU A 384 11.87 9.38 -20.20
C GLU A 384 12.24 7.99 -19.69
N LYS A 385 12.51 7.85 -18.39
CA LYS A 385 12.96 6.58 -17.79
C LYS A 385 11.92 5.47 -17.91
N TYR A 386 10.64 5.76 -17.65
CA TYR A 386 9.59 4.73 -17.58
C TYR A 386 8.63 4.74 -18.78
N GLN A 387 8.87 5.62 -19.75
CA GLN A 387 8.03 5.81 -20.94
C GLN A 387 6.56 6.10 -20.55
N ALA A 388 6.38 6.92 -19.51
CA ALA A 388 5.06 7.26 -18.97
C ALA A 388 4.65 8.67 -19.39
N GLU A 389 3.44 8.80 -19.93
CA GLU A 389 2.87 10.09 -20.32
C GLU A 389 1.80 10.58 -19.35
N HIS A 390 1.38 9.75 -18.39
CA HIS A 390 0.33 10.07 -17.43
C HIS A 390 0.91 10.14 -16.01
N PHE A 391 0.58 11.21 -15.29
CA PHE A 391 1.06 11.43 -13.92
C PHE A 391 -0.08 11.73 -12.96
N LEU A 392 -0.05 11.11 -11.79
CA LEU A 392 -0.94 11.40 -10.68
C LEU A 392 -0.17 12.18 -9.61
N PHE A 393 -0.45 13.47 -9.47
CA PHE A 393 0.07 14.26 -8.37
C PHE A 393 -0.72 13.92 -7.11
N SER A 394 -0.10 13.11 -6.24
CA SER A 394 -0.71 12.54 -5.03
C SER A 394 -0.66 13.49 -3.83
N ASP A 395 -0.45 14.79 -4.09
CA ASP A 395 -0.41 15.85 -3.08
C ASP A 395 -1.73 15.95 -2.31
N GLU A 396 -1.65 16.20 -0.99
CA GLU A 396 -2.84 16.31 -0.13
C GLU A 396 -3.80 17.42 -0.58
N SER A 397 -3.21 18.54 -1.01
CA SER A 397 -3.90 19.60 -1.74
C SER A 397 -2.86 20.37 -2.53
N TYR A 398 -2.97 20.31 -3.85
CA TYR A 398 -2.03 20.96 -4.75
C TYR A 398 -2.16 22.48 -4.68
N PRO A 399 -1.08 23.25 -4.46
CA PRO A 399 -1.17 24.70 -4.33
C PRO A 399 -1.52 25.38 -5.67
N PRO A 400 -2.49 26.31 -5.72
CA PRO A 400 -2.81 27.05 -6.95
C PRO A 400 -1.63 27.80 -7.56
N ALA A 401 -0.72 28.34 -6.74
CA ALA A 401 0.49 29.00 -7.22
C ALA A 401 1.44 28.02 -7.94
N LEU A 402 1.56 26.80 -7.41
CA LEU A 402 2.37 25.75 -8.01
C LEU A 402 1.73 25.24 -9.30
N LEU A 403 0.40 25.05 -9.32
CA LEU A 403 -0.38 24.71 -10.52
C LEU A 403 -0.05 25.67 -11.67
N LYS A 404 -0.21 26.98 -11.44
CA LYS A 404 0.08 27.99 -12.48
C LYS A 404 1.51 27.87 -13.00
N LYS A 405 2.50 27.76 -12.11
CA LYS A 405 3.90 27.79 -12.51
C LYS A 405 4.34 26.49 -13.19
N VAL A 406 3.89 25.34 -12.69
CA VAL A 406 4.18 24.03 -13.29
C VAL A 406 3.51 23.91 -14.65
N SER A 407 2.23 24.26 -14.79
CA SER A 407 1.54 24.25 -16.10
C SER A 407 2.23 25.15 -17.12
N GLN A 408 2.65 26.35 -16.71
CA GLN A 408 3.43 27.25 -17.58
C GLN A 408 4.70 26.58 -18.10
N LEU A 409 5.51 26.03 -17.20
CA LEU A 409 6.79 25.42 -17.55
C LEU A 409 6.61 24.14 -18.39
N LEU A 410 5.58 23.33 -18.11
CA LEU A 410 5.26 22.15 -18.92
C LEU A 410 4.94 22.51 -20.38
N ILE A 411 4.25 23.63 -20.62
CA ILE A 411 3.95 24.15 -21.96
C ILE A 411 5.22 24.73 -22.62
N GLU A 412 5.93 25.61 -21.90
CA GLU A 412 7.14 26.27 -22.42
C GLU A 412 8.21 25.26 -22.83
N GLU A 413 8.36 24.18 -22.06
CA GLU A 413 9.31 23.10 -22.33
C GLU A 413 8.73 21.95 -23.18
N GLN A 414 7.48 22.08 -23.67
CA GLN A 414 6.79 21.11 -24.53
C GLN A 414 6.85 19.67 -23.99
N VAL A 415 6.63 19.50 -22.68
CA VAL A 415 6.84 18.20 -22.00
C VAL A 415 5.85 17.13 -22.45
N GLY A 416 4.61 17.53 -22.80
CA GLY A 416 3.62 16.64 -23.43
C GLY A 416 3.16 15.49 -22.52
N ILE A 417 2.59 15.81 -21.36
CA ILE A 417 2.04 14.83 -20.42
C ILE A 417 0.56 15.13 -20.18
N LYS A 418 -0.17 14.13 -19.68
CA LYS A 418 -1.47 14.30 -19.04
C LYS A 418 -1.29 14.09 -17.55
N TRP A 419 -1.96 14.87 -16.72
CA TRP A 419 -1.81 14.72 -15.29
C TRP A 419 -3.07 15.09 -14.53
N THR A 420 -3.20 14.51 -13.35
CA THR A 420 -4.32 14.75 -12.44
C THR A 420 -3.79 15.14 -11.07
N THR A 421 -4.52 15.97 -10.34
CA THR A 421 -4.17 16.38 -8.98
C THR A 421 -5.43 16.65 -8.17
N LEU A 422 -5.29 16.64 -6.84
CA LEU A 422 -6.33 17.10 -5.92
C LEU A 422 -6.07 18.56 -5.58
N ILE A 423 -7.08 19.42 -5.69
CA ILE A 423 -6.94 20.86 -5.40
C ILE A 423 -8.16 21.37 -4.63
N ARG A 424 -7.90 22.19 -3.62
CA ARG A 424 -8.95 22.93 -2.89
C ARG A 424 -9.52 24.05 -3.76
N PHE A 425 -10.84 24.24 -3.75
CA PHE A 425 -11.46 25.40 -4.37
C PHE A 425 -11.01 26.70 -3.70
N GLU A 426 -10.46 27.61 -4.50
CA GLU A 426 -9.98 28.93 -4.07
C GLU A 426 -10.39 30.01 -5.05
N GLU A 427 -10.52 31.25 -4.56
CA GLU A 427 -10.83 32.43 -5.39
C GLU A 427 -9.82 32.59 -6.54
N SER A 428 -8.56 32.25 -6.28
CA SER A 428 -7.48 32.31 -7.27
C SER A 428 -7.67 31.39 -8.47
N LEU A 429 -8.60 30.43 -8.43
CA LEU A 429 -8.95 29.49 -9.49
C LEU A 429 -10.23 29.88 -10.25
N GLN A 430 -10.87 31.01 -9.92
CA GLN A 430 -12.04 31.47 -10.66
C GLN A 430 -11.70 32.04 -12.05
N ASP A 431 -10.44 32.41 -12.27
CA ASP A 431 -9.96 32.93 -13.56
C ASP A 431 -9.92 31.81 -14.62
N PRO A 432 -10.74 31.88 -15.69
CA PRO A 432 -10.76 30.87 -16.75
C PRO A 432 -9.43 30.71 -17.48
N ALA A 433 -8.55 31.73 -17.45
CA ALA A 433 -7.25 31.65 -18.10
C ALA A 433 -6.35 30.56 -17.48
N ILE A 434 -6.50 30.29 -16.18
CA ILE A 434 -5.73 29.25 -15.48
C ILE A 434 -6.10 27.87 -16.02
N TRP A 435 -7.38 27.59 -16.20
CA TRP A 435 -7.88 26.31 -16.71
C TRP A 435 -7.65 26.14 -18.21
N LYS A 436 -7.44 27.23 -18.94
CA LYS A 436 -7.01 27.18 -20.34
C LYS A 436 -5.52 26.85 -20.47
N GLN A 437 -4.73 27.20 -19.45
CA GLN A 437 -3.28 26.98 -19.40
C GLN A 437 -2.90 25.64 -18.75
N ALA A 438 -3.60 25.23 -17.70
CA ALA A 438 -3.46 23.92 -17.08
C ALA A 438 -4.11 22.85 -17.96
#